data_AF-A0A7W1PIS8-F1
#
_entry.id   AF-A0A7W1PIS8-F1
#
_cell.length_a   1.000
_cell.length_b   1.000
_cell.length_c   1.000
_cell.angle_alpha   90.00
_cell.angle_beta   90.00
_cell.angle_gamma   90.00
#
_symmetry.space_group_name_H-M   'P 1'
#
loop_
_entity.id
_entity.type
_entity.pdbx_description
1 polymer ?
#
loop_
_entity_poly.entity_id
_entity_poly.type
_entity_poly.pdbx_seq_one_letter_code
_entity_poly.pdbx_strand_id
1 'polypeptide(L)'
;MRLKPEGSLDLSPSDLTTFTACAHASRLDIDAVVGRPVPERGRDPDADLLAELGRRHEGAYLDHLRAQGLEVETIGALEDPDEARARLLELMRAGVDVIAQAPLRDGAWRGVADVLRRVEGASALGAFHYEVEDTKLATTTRAATVLQLLTYARMLERLQGVPGEYVHVVAPGVAPDPFARTSLRVEDYDAVTGRATRRFEAFAGAAVAGEARTVPEPVDHCAVCGWWASCRARWRDQDHLSLVANLGGARRAELERHGVDTRRALAERRHGIGFKPEYGRTEAYL
;
A
#
# COMPACT_ATOMS: atom_id res chain seq x y z
N MET A 1 -0.89 10.07 -3.76
CA MET A 1 0.00 10.83 -4.67
C MET A 1 -0.31 12.32 -4.59
N ARG A 2 0.67 13.19 -4.87
CA ARG A 2 0.48 14.64 -4.98
C ARG A 2 1.16 15.16 -6.25
N LEU A 3 0.49 16.03 -7.01
CA LEU A 3 1.10 16.73 -8.14
C LEU A 3 1.95 17.90 -7.63
N LYS A 4 3.18 17.99 -8.12
CA LYS A 4 4.06 19.13 -7.86
C LYS A 4 3.87 20.21 -8.93
N PRO A 5 4.21 21.49 -8.64
CA PRO A 5 4.06 22.58 -9.60
C PRO A 5 4.74 22.33 -10.96
N GLU A 6 5.88 21.64 -10.97
CA GLU A 6 6.63 21.27 -12.17
C GLU A 6 6.06 20.08 -12.95
N GLY A 7 4.92 19.53 -12.54
CA GLY A 7 4.20 18.46 -13.23
C GLY A 7 4.65 17.04 -12.87
N SER A 8 5.62 16.88 -11.98
CA SER A 8 6.03 15.57 -11.44
C SER A 8 5.19 15.15 -10.22
N LEU A 9 5.18 13.86 -9.89
CA LEU A 9 4.41 13.33 -8.75
C LEU A 9 5.30 13.13 -7.52
N ASP A 10 4.79 13.51 -6.35
CA ASP A 10 5.19 12.92 -5.07
C ASP A 10 4.41 11.60 -4.88
N LEU A 11 5.15 10.51 -4.72
CA LEU A 11 4.68 9.15 -4.47
C LEU A 11 4.75 8.85 -2.97
N SER A 12 3.86 7.97 -2.51
CA SER A 12 3.89 7.46 -1.13
C SER A 12 3.92 5.93 -1.11
N PRO A 13 4.36 5.31 0.00
CA PRO A 13 4.28 3.86 0.16
C PRO A 13 2.85 3.30 -0.03
N SER A 14 1.82 4.03 0.41
CA SER A 14 0.41 3.66 0.19
C SER A 14 -0.01 3.70 -1.30
N ASP A 15 0.64 4.53 -2.10
CA ASP A 15 0.41 4.55 -3.55
C ASP A 15 0.97 3.28 -4.22
N LEU A 16 2.13 2.81 -3.75
CA LEU A 16 2.73 1.55 -4.20
C LEU A 16 1.88 0.34 -3.82
N THR A 17 1.31 0.32 -2.61
CA THR A 17 0.42 -0.76 -2.19
C THR A 17 -0.88 -0.76 -3.00
N THR A 18 -1.43 0.42 -3.29
CA THR A 18 -2.58 0.55 -4.22
C THR A 18 -2.22 0.02 -5.61
N PHE A 19 -1.06 0.36 -6.15
CA PHE A 19 -0.63 -0.08 -7.49
C PHE A 19 -0.45 -1.59 -7.58
N THR A 20 0.24 -2.17 -6.60
CA THR A 20 0.48 -3.62 -6.55
C THR A 20 -0.80 -4.40 -6.36
N ALA A 21 -1.80 -3.81 -5.69
CA ALA A 21 -3.12 -4.41 -5.52
C ALA A 21 -4.04 -4.19 -6.73
N CYS A 22 -3.98 -3.03 -7.38
CA CYS A 22 -4.80 -2.65 -8.53
C CYS A 22 -4.19 -1.48 -9.33
N ALA A 23 -3.57 -1.78 -10.47
CA ALA A 23 -3.05 -0.75 -11.37
C ALA A 23 -4.14 0.20 -11.91
N HIS A 24 -5.38 -0.28 -12.06
CA HIS A 24 -6.50 0.56 -12.49
C HIS A 24 -6.88 1.61 -11.44
N ALA A 25 -6.84 1.25 -10.15
CA ALA A 25 -7.09 2.22 -9.07
C ALA A 25 -6.00 3.30 -9.06
N SER A 26 -4.72 2.91 -9.15
CA SER A 26 -3.62 3.88 -9.25
C SER A 26 -3.71 4.75 -10.51
N ARG A 27 -4.19 4.20 -11.63
CA ARG A 27 -4.47 5.00 -12.84
C ARG A 27 -5.49 6.10 -12.53
N LEU A 28 -6.61 5.75 -11.90
CA LEU A 28 -7.66 6.70 -11.54
C LEU A 28 -7.18 7.73 -10.51
N ASP A 29 -6.39 7.31 -9.52
CA ASP A 29 -5.79 8.24 -8.55
C ASP A 29 -4.85 9.25 -9.24
N ILE A 30 -4.02 8.80 -10.19
CA ILE A 30 -3.17 9.70 -10.99
C ILE A 30 -4.01 10.64 -11.84
N ASP A 31 -5.02 10.11 -12.53
CA ASP A 31 -5.92 10.88 -13.39
C ASP A 31 -6.60 12.01 -12.59
N ALA A 32 -7.10 11.71 -11.40
CA ALA A 32 -7.68 12.68 -10.48
C ALA A 32 -6.67 13.77 -10.08
N VAL A 33 -5.46 13.37 -9.71
CA VAL A 33 -4.40 14.29 -9.25
C VAL A 33 -3.88 15.20 -10.37
N VAL A 34 -3.84 14.73 -11.61
CA VAL A 34 -3.45 15.54 -12.78
C VAL A 34 -4.63 16.29 -13.42
N GLY A 35 -5.82 16.25 -12.82
CA GLY A 35 -7.01 16.97 -13.29
C GLY A 35 -7.68 16.37 -14.52
N ARG A 36 -7.42 15.09 -14.85
CA ARG A 36 -8.15 14.39 -15.90
C ARG A 36 -9.51 13.89 -15.37
N PRO A 37 -10.55 13.82 -16.23
CA PRO A 37 -11.86 13.37 -15.80
C PRO A 37 -11.81 11.96 -15.20
N VAL A 38 -12.36 11.82 -14.01
CA VAL A 38 -12.51 10.54 -13.30
C VAL A 38 -13.95 10.38 -12.82
N PRO A 39 -14.42 9.15 -12.60
CA PRO A 39 -15.70 8.92 -11.93
C PRO A 39 -15.74 9.54 -10.54
N GLU A 40 -16.93 9.65 -9.96
CA GLU A 40 -17.04 10.02 -8.55
C GLU A 40 -16.42 8.93 -7.66
N ARG A 41 -15.59 9.36 -6.71
CA ARG A 41 -14.98 8.46 -5.72
C ARG A 41 -15.98 8.24 -4.60
N GLY A 42 -16.29 6.96 -4.33
CA GLY A 42 -17.12 6.60 -3.19
C GLY A 42 -16.45 6.93 -1.86
N ARG A 43 -17.26 7.19 -0.84
CA ARG A 43 -16.83 7.29 0.56
C ARG A 43 -17.09 5.96 1.25
N ASP A 44 -16.08 5.42 1.92
CA ASP A 44 -16.27 4.32 2.86
C ASP A 44 -16.87 4.92 4.16
N PRO A 45 -18.08 4.51 4.57
CA PRO A 45 -18.73 5.05 5.76
C PRO A 45 -17.92 4.78 7.05
N ASP A 46 -17.09 3.74 7.06
CA ASP A 46 -16.31 3.34 8.23
C ASP A 46 -14.90 3.93 8.22
N ALA A 47 -14.50 4.64 7.16
CA ALA A 47 -13.14 5.18 7.02
C ALA A 47 -12.74 6.11 8.18
N ASP A 48 -13.65 6.98 8.61
CA ASP A 48 -13.38 7.92 9.70
C ASP A 48 -13.18 7.18 11.04
N LEU A 49 -14.02 6.16 11.29
CA LEU A 49 -13.91 5.31 12.48
C LEU A 49 -12.61 4.50 12.47
N LEU A 50 -12.26 3.88 11.34
CA LEU A 50 -11.01 3.14 11.19
C LEU A 50 -9.78 4.03 11.40
N ALA A 51 -9.81 5.26 10.88
CA ALA A 51 -8.75 6.24 11.09
C ALA A 51 -8.64 6.66 12.56
N GLU A 52 -9.76 6.86 13.25
CA GLU A 52 -9.78 7.15 14.68
C GLU A 52 -9.24 6.00 15.53
N LEU A 53 -9.69 4.78 15.27
CA LEU A 53 -9.19 3.58 15.96
C LEU A 53 -7.69 3.38 15.72
N GLY A 54 -7.21 3.65 14.50
CA GLY A 54 -5.78 3.62 14.17
C GLY A 54 -4.98 4.58 15.03
N ARG A 55 -5.39 5.86 15.10
CA ARG A 55 -4.72 6.87 15.95
C ARG A 55 -4.73 6.50 17.44
N ARG A 56 -5.83 5.92 17.94
CA ARG A 56 -5.93 5.44 19.32
C ARG A 56 -4.96 4.30 19.60
N HIS A 57 -4.83 3.34 18.68
CA HIS A 57 -3.90 2.22 18.80
C HIS A 57 -2.44 2.68 18.77
N GLU A 58 -2.10 3.59 17.84
CA GLU A 58 -0.78 4.21 17.79
C GLU A 58 -0.44 4.93 19.10
N GLY A 59 -1.34 5.79 19.60
CA GLY A 59 -1.15 6.50 20.87
C GLY A 59 -0.96 5.55 22.05
N ALA A 60 -1.78 4.50 22.15
CA ALA A 60 -1.64 3.47 23.19
C ALA A 60 -0.29 2.73 23.11
N TYR A 61 0.22 2.49 21.90
CA TYR A 61 1.53 1.88 21.72
C TYR A 61 2.67 2.81 22.18
N LEU A 62 2.59 4.10 21.83
CA LEU A 62 3.58 5.08 22.31
C LEU A 62 3.58 5.20 23.84
N ASP A 63 2.41 5.20 24.47
CA ASP A 63 2.29 5.22 25.94
C ASP A 63 2.86 3.95 26.59
N HIS A 64 2.68 2.80 25.93
CA HIS A 64 3.31 1.55 26.35
C HIS A 64 4.84 1.62 26.30
N LEU A 65 5.42 2.20 25.24
CA LEU A 65 6.87 2.40 25.14
C LEU A 65 7.38 3.39 26.21
N ARG A 66 6.65 4.47 26.48
CA ARG A 66 6.98 5.40 27.59
C ARG A 66 6.95 4.69 28.94
N ALA A 67 5.97 3.82 29.18
CA ALA A 67 5.87 3.05 30.42
C ALA A 67 7.03 2.05 30.60
N GLN A 68 7.69 1.65 29.51
CA GLN A 68 8.94 0.87 29.54
C GLN A 68 10.19 1.72 29.82
N GLY A 69 10.03 3.02 30.05
CA GLY A 69 11.12 3.95 30.37
C GLY A 69 11.83 4.53 29.15
N LEU A 70 11.26 4.40 27.96
CA LEU A 70 11.85 4.87 26.71
C LEU A 70 11.52 6.35 26.48
N GLU A 71 12.49 7.09 25.95
CA GLU A 71 12.24 8.45 25.47
C GLU A 71 11.45 8.41 24.16
N VAL A 72 10.28 9.04 24.15
CA VAL A 72 9.37 9.04 22.98
C VAL A 72 9.04 10.48 22.56
N GLU A 73 9.61 10.89 21.43
CA GLU A 73 9.37 12.18 20.80
C GLU A 73 8.43 12.03 19.60
N THR A 74 7.50 12.97 19.42
CA THR A 74 6.56 12.96 18.29
C THR A 74 6.80 14.17 17.41
N ILE A 75 7.09 13.93 16.14
CA ILE A 75 7.19 15.00 15.14
C ILE A 75 5.75 15.30 14.70
N GLY A 76 5.17 16.35 15.28
CA GLY A 76 3.81 16.76 14.96
C GLY A 76 3.62 17.13 13.48
N ALA A 77 2.41 17.56 13.12
CA ALA A 77 2.08 18.01 11.76
C ALA A 77 2.71 19.39 11.46
N LEU A 78 4.03 19.42 11.33
CA LEU A 78 4.76 20.58 10.84
C LEU A 78 4.39 20.83 9.37
N GLU A 79 3.96 22.05 9.06
CA GLU A 79 3.49 22.41 7.72
C GLU A 79 4.65 22.50 6.73
N ASP A 80 5.82 22.94 7.19
CA ASP A 80 7.05 23.03 6.38
C ASP A 80 7.79 21.67 6.34
N PRO A 81 7.90 21.03 5.15
CA PRO A 81 8.63 19.78 5.00
C PRO A 81 10.11 19.87 5.39
N ASP A 82 10.74 21.03 5.21
CA ASP A 82 12.18 21.20 5.49
C ASP A 82 12.41 21.32 7.00
N GLU A 83 11.54 22.03 7.71
CA GLU A 83 11.51 22.06 9.18
C GLU A 83 11.28 20.66 9.75
N ALA A 84 10.30 19.94 9.20
CA ALA A 84 9.97 18.59 9.65
C ALA A 84 11.15 17.61 9.45
N ARG A 85 11.86 17.72 8.32
CA ARG A 85 13.08 16.94 8.05
C ARG A 85 14.23 17.34 8.99
N ALA A 86 14.40 18.63 9.26
CA ALA A 86 15.45 19.11 10.18
C ALA A 86 15.21 18.57 11.60
N ARG A 87 13.96 18.63 12.09
CA ARG A 87 13.59 18.08 13.40
C ARG A 87 13.81 16.57 13.47
N LEU A 88 13.46 15.82 12.42
CA LEU A 88 13.75 14.40 12.37
C LEU A 88 15.25 14.10 12.49
N LEU A 89 16.09 14.80 11.73
CA LEU A 89 17.54 14.61 11.77
C LEU A 89 18.14 14.99 13.12
N GLU A 90 17.61 16.02 13.77
CA GLU A 90 18.01 16.42 15.12
C GLU A 90 17.75 15.28 16.13
N LEU A 91 16.51 14.78 16.17
CA LEU A 91 16.11 13.68 17.04
C LEU A 91 16.92 12.40 16.78
N MET A 92 17.12 12.07 15.50
CA MET A 92 17.92 10.91 15.09
C MET A 92 19.35 11.01 15.60
N ARG A 93 20.00 12.18 15.47
CA ARG A 93 21.37 12.42 15.95
C ARG A 93 21.48 12.46 17.46
N ALA A 94 20.45 12.97 18.14
CA ALA A 94 20.36 12.94 19.59
C ALA A 94 20.23 11.51 20.14
N GLY A 95 19.78 10.56 19.32
CA GLY A 95 19.65 9.16 19.71
C GLY A 95 18.42 8.86 20.56
N VAL A 96 17.33 9.62 20.35
CA VAL A 96 16.05 9.38 21.03
C VAL A 96 15.57 7.96 20.79
N ASP A 97 15.08 7.28 21.83
CA ASP A 97 14.75 5.85 21.75
C ASP A 97 13.61 5.54 20.75
N VAL A 98 12.63 6.44 20.64
CA VAL A 98 11.46 6.32 19.77
C VAL A 98 11.10 7.68 19.17
N ILE A 99 11.00 7.73 17.84
CA ILE A 99 10.53 8.92 17.12
C ILE A 99 9.22 8.56 16.42
N ALA A 100 8.12 9.14 16.87
CA ALA A 100 6.80 8.94 16.28
C ALA A 100 6.48 9.98 15.20
N GLN A 101 5.61 9.61 14.25
CA GLN A 101 5.16 10.44 13.14
C GLN A 101 6.33 11.01 12.32
N ALA A 102 7.30 10.16 11.97
CA ALA A 102 8.55 10.56 11.34
C ALA A 102 8.38 10.82 9.82
N PRO A 103 8.54 12.08 9.35
CA PRO A 103 8.41 12.41 7.95
C PRO A 103 9.65 11.98 7.17
N LEU A 104 9.49 11.03 6.26
CA LEU A 104 10.55 10.52 5.41
C LEU A 104 10.42 11.04 3.99
N ARG A 105 11.56 11.29 3.33
CA ARG A 105 11.61 11.69 1.92
C ARG A 105 12.87 11.18 1.22
N ASP A 106 12.68 10.63 0.02
CA ASP A 106 13.74 10.21 -0.89
C ASP A 106 13.31 10.43 -2.35
N GLY A 107 13.89 11.44 -3.01
CA GLY A 107 13.52 11.81 -4.38
C GLY A 107 12.03 12.13 -4.53
N ALA A 108 11.33 11.34 -5.36
CA ALA A 108 9.88 11.44 -5.55
C ALA A 108 9.06 10.81 -4.42
N TRP A 109 9.68 10.02 -3.54
CA TRP A 109 8.99 9.33 -2.46
C TRP A 109 8.89 10.19 -1.21
N ARG A 110 7.70 10.23 -0.60
CA ARG A 110 7.44 10.86 0.69
C ARG A 110 6.40 10.08 1.48
N GLY A 111 6.48 10.19 2.80
CA GLY A 111 5.45 9.67 3.69
C GLY A 111 5.80 9.93 5.15
N VAL A 112 4.95 9.45 6.04
CA VAL A 112 5.14 9.57 7.49
C VAL A 112 5.13 8.15 8.03
N ALA A 113 6.25 7.73 8.60
CA ALA A 113 6.33 6.47 9.33
C ALA A 113 5.71 6.66 10.72
N ASP A 114 4.88 5.72 11.17
CA ASP A 114 4.24 5.79 12.48
C ASP A 114 5.30 5.89 13.59
N VAL A 115 6.30 4.99 13.55
CA VAL A 115 7.36 4.91 14.56
C VAL A 115 8.71 4.57 13.92
N LEU A 116 9.76 5.26 14.37
CA LEU A 116 11.15 4.86 14.20
C LEU A 116 11.71 4.45 15.56
N ARG A 117 12.23 3.23 15.66
CA ARG A 117 12.77 2.65 16.88
C ARG A 117 14.28 2.59 16.81
N ARG A 118 14.98 3.19 17.79
CA ARG A 118 16.44 3.10 17.90
C ARG A 118 16.86 1.68 18.27
N VAL A 119 17.87 1.16 17.59
CA VAL A 119 18.51 -0.13 17.86
C VAL A 119 20.03 0.01 17.77
N GLU A 120 20.76 -0.83 18.50
CA GLU A 120 22.22 -0.85 18.45
C GLU A 120 22.72 -1.38 17.09
N GLY A 121 23.79 -0.78 16.56
CA GLY A 121 24.38 -1.17 15.28
C GLY A 121 25.01 0.03 14.57
N ALA A 122 26.17 -0.20 13.94
CA ALA A 122 26.93 0.87 13.30
C ALA A 122 26.16 1.52 12.13
N SER A 123 26.19 2.85 12.09
CA SER A 123 25.56 3.64 11.02
C SER A 123 26.22 5.01 10.87
N ALA A 124 25.70 5.85 9.97
CA ALA A 124 26.10 7.25 9.86
C ALA A 124 25.75 8.09 11.11
N LEU A 125 24.95 7.57 12.04
CA LEU A 125 24.60 8.19 13.32
C LEU A 125 25.54 7.78 14.46
N GLY A 126 26.47 6.84 14.23
CA GLY A 126 27.38 6.29 15.24
C GLY A 126 27.09 4.82 15.55
N ALA A 127 26.92 4.49 16.83
CA ALA A 127 26.78 3.10 17.30
C ALA A 127 25.34 2.55 17.26
N PHE A 128 24.40 3.31 16.70
CA PHE A 128 22.99 2.92 16.60
C PHE A 128 22.40 3.33 15.24
N HIS A 129 21.24 2.76 14.92
CA HIS A 129 20.39 3.17 13.80
C HIS A 129 18.92 3.02 14.18
N TYR A 130 18.03 3.38 13.27
CA TYR A 130 16.59 3.27 13.46
C TYR A 130 16.00 2.21 12.53
N GLU A 131 15.01 1.49 13.04
CA GLU A 131 14.16 0.57 12.30
C GLU A 131 12.72 1.09 12.28
N VAL A 132 11.99 0.79 11.20
CA VAL A 132 10.61 1.27 11.02
C VAL A 132 9.63 0.33 11.71
N GLU A 133 8.71 0.90 12.49
CA GLU A 133 7.54 0.19 13.00
C GLU A 133 6.25 0.85 12.51
N ASP A 134 5.28 0.03 12.13
CA ASP A 134 3.97 0.46 11.60
C ASP A 134 2.87 -0.17 12.45
N THR A 135 2.02 0.68 13.00
CA THR A 135 0.98 0.27 13.95
C THR A 135 -0.28 -0.09 13.19
N LYS A 136 -0.83 -1.28 13.41
CA LYS A 136 -2.02 -1.76 12.68
C LYS A 136 -3.02 -2.42 13.60
N LEU A 137 -4.29 -2.09 13.40
CA LEU A 137 -5.41 -2.78 14.05
C LEU A 137 -5.55 -4.25 13.59
N ALA A 138 -5.14 -4.54 12.36
CA ALA A 138 -5.20 -5.90 11.82
C ALA A 138 -4.12 -6.77 12.44
N THR A 139 -4.53 -7.91 13.01
CA THR A 139 -3.64 -8.88 13.66
C THR A 139 -2.91 -9.80 12.68
N THR A 140 -3.24 -9.75 11.40
CA THR A 140 -2.54 -10.48 10.34
C THR A 140 -1.83 -9.51 9.41
N THR A 141 -0.51 -9.71 9.27
CA THR A 141 0.32 -8.92 8.36
C THR A 141 -0.05 -9.21 6.91
N ARG A 142 -0.49 -8.17 6.19
CA ARG A 142 -0.78 -8.25 4.75
C ARG A 142 0.47 -7.92 3.94
N ALA A 143 0.63 -8.53 2.77
CA ALA A 143 1.75 -8.25 1.87
C ALA A 143 1.87 -6.75 1.51
N ALA A 144 0.75 -6.05 1.40
CA ALA A 144 0.71 -4.60 1.23
C ALA A 144 1.41 -3.85 2.37
N THR A 145 1.13 -4.21 3.63
CA THR A 145 1.77 -3.61 4.82
C THR A 145 3.28 -3.81 4.78
N VAL A 146 3.73 -5.02 4.44
CA VAL A 146 5.16 -5.34 4.32
C VAL A 146 5.84 -4.46 3.27
N LEU A 147 5.24 -4.35 2.09
CA LEU A 147 5.78 -3.53 1.01
C LEU A 147 5.86 -2.04 1.38
N GLN A 148 4.86 -1.54 2.12
CA GLN A 148 4.84 -0.17 2.64
C GLN A 148 5.99 0.07 3.63
N LEU A 149 6.15 -0.80 4.62
CA LEU A 149 7.24 -0.74 5.60
C LEU A 149 8.62 -0.78 4.94
N LEU A 150 8.83 -1.69 4.00
CA LEU A 150 10.11 -1.81 3.29
C LEU A 150 10.41 -0.58 2.44
N THR A 151 9.39 0.10 1.91
CA THR A 151 9.57 1.37 1.21
C THR A 151 10.04 2.46 2.18
N TYR A 152 9.48 2.52 3.39
CA TYR A 152 9.99 3.43 4.44
C TYR A 152 11.43 3.11 4.85
N ALA A 153 11.78 1.83 5.01
CA ALA A 153 13.14 1.42 5.35
C ALA A 153 14.18 1.93 4.32
N ARG A 154 13.87 1.83 3.02
CA ARG A 154 14.72 2.39 1.94
C ARG A 154 14.85 3.91 2.02
N MET A 155 13.78 4.62 2.37
CA MET A 155 13.83 6.07 2.53
C MET A 155 14.67 6.46 3.77
N LEU A 156 14.55 5.69 4.85
CA LEU A 156 15.30 5.89 6.09
C LEU A 156 16.80 5.60 5.90
N GLU A 157 17.16 4.61 5.10
CA GLU A 157 18.54 4.29 4.73
C GLU A 157 19.31 5.52 4.25
N ARG A 158 18.65 6.41 3.50
CA ARG A 158 19.25 7.65 3.00
C ARG A 158 19.70 8.62 4.10
N LEU A 159 19.11 8.52 5.29
CA LEU A 159 19.40 9.38 6.43
C LEU A 159 20.49 8.81 7.33
N GLN A 160 20.56 7.48 7.47
CA GLN A 160 21.44 6.79 8.42
C GLN A 160 22.52 5.92 7.76
N GLY A 161 22.51 5.77 6.43
CA GLY A 161 23.49 5.01 5.67
C GLY A 161 23.35 3.49 5.73
N VAL A 162 22.37 2.96 6.46
CA VAL A 162 22.07 1.53 6.57
C VAL A 162 20.55 1.28 6.46
N PRO A 163 20.11 0.16 5.86
CA PRO A 163 18.70 -0.12 5.63
C PRO A 163 17.91 -0.51 6.90
N GLY A 164 18.61 -0.80 8.01
CA GLY A 164 18.05 -1.53 9.15
C GLY A 164 18.06 -3.04 8.91
N GLU A 165 18.06 -3.84 9.98
CA GLU A 165 18.00 -5.30 9.85
C GLU A 165 16.55 -5.76 9.64
N TYR A 166 15.61 -5.12 10.34
CA TYR A 166 14.19 -5.46 10.31
C TYR A 166 13.27 -4.26 10.08
N VAL A 167 12.06 -4.58 9.63
CA VAL A 167 10.88 -3.74 9.79
C VAL A 167 9.84 -4.47 10.64
N HIS A 168 9.01 -3.71 11.35
CA HIS A 168 8.12 -4.26 12.37
C HIS A 168 6.66 -3.86 12.15
N VAL A 169 5.77 -4.85 12.24
CA VAL A 169 4.32 -4.62 12.33
C VAL A 169 3.92 -4.76 13.78
N VAL A 170 3.25 -3.74 14.33
CA VAL A 170 2.78 -3.73 15.71
C VAL A 170 1.26 -3.80 15.74
N ALA A 171 0.74 -4.97 16.09
CA ALA A 171 -0.69 -5.25 16.18
C ALA A 171 -1.16 -5.31 17.65
N PRO A 172 -2.49 -5.26 17.90
CA PRO A 172 -3.03 -5.63 19.21
C PRO A 172 -2.54 -7.01 19.62
N GLY A 173 -1.97 -7.09 20.82
CA GLY A 173 -1.52 -8.33 21.43
C GLY A 173 -2.62 -9.01 22.24
N VAL A 174 -2.23 -10.05 22.96
CA VAL A 174 -3.08 -10.76 23.92
C VAL A 174 -2.39 -10.78 25.27
N ALA A 175 -3.17 -10.64 26.34
CA ALA A 175 -2.63 -10.61 27.69
C ALA A 175 -1.66 -11.79 27.94
N PRO A 176 -0.50 -11.56 28.58
CA PRO A 176 -0.11 -10.33 29.29
C PRO A 176 0.43 -9.19 28.39
N ASP A 177 0.70 -9.45 27.11
CA ASP A 177 1.35 -8.49 26.22
C ASP A 177 0.30 -7.73 25.38
N PRO A 178 0.05 -6.43 25.63
CA PRO A 178 -0.99 -5.68 24.93
C PRO A 178 -0.65 -5.40 23.46
N PHE A 179 0.59 -5.63 23.04
CA PHE A 179 1.06 -5.42 21.66
C PHE A 179 1.84 -6.64 21.16
N ALA A 180 1.53 -7.08 19.94
CA ALA A 180 2.24 -8.13 19.24
C ALA A 180 3.10 -7.52 18.14
N ARG A 181 4.43 -7.67 18.28
CA ARG A 181 5.43 -7.18 17.32
C ARG A 181 5.87 -8.31 16.40
N THR A 182 5.63 -8.16 15.10
CA THR A 182 6.11 -9.08 14.07
C THR A 182 7.25 -8.44 13.29
N SER A 183 8.43 -9.04 13.35
CA SER A 183 9.65 -8.56 12.68
C SER A 183 9.90 -9.28 11.36
N LEU A 184 10.26 -8.53 10.33
CA LEU A 184 10.57 -9.05 8.99
C LEU A 184 11.93 -8.52 8.55
N ARG A 185 12.85 -9.42 8.18
CA ARG A 185 14.20 -9.04 7.72
C ARG A 185 14.10 -8.27 6.42
N VAL A 186 14.77 -7.12 6.33
CA VAL A 186 14.72 -6.28 5.12
C VAL A 186 15.33 -7.00 3.91
N GLU A 187 16.44 -7.71 4.12
CA GLU A 187 17.18 -8.43 3.07
C GLU A 187 16.34 -9.49 2.34
N ASP A 188 15.40 -10.15 3.05
CA ASP A 188 14.54 -11.20 2.49
C ASP A 188 13.60 -10.66 1.39
N TYR A 189 13.34 -9.35 1.38
CA TYR A 189 12.34 -8.72 0.52
C TYR A 189 12.89 -7.62 -0.39
N ASP A 190 14.18 -7.28 -0.33
CA ASP A 190 14.74 -6.14 -1.07
C ASP A 190 14.53 -6.28 -2.59
N ALA A 191 14.78 -7.47 -3.15
CA ALA A 191 14.62 -7.72 -4.58
C ALA A 191 13.16 -7.50 -5.05
N VAL A 192 12.18 -7.96 -4.26
CA VAL A 192 10.76 -7.81 -4.57
C VAL A 192 10.33 -6.36 -4.43
N THR A 193 10.75 -5.69 -3.35
CA THR A 193 10.44 -4.29 -3.09
C THR A 193 11.02 -3.39 -4.16
N GLY A 194 12.32 -3.52 -4.47
CA GLY A 194 12.96 -2.73 -5.51
C GLY A 194 12.33 -2.95 -6.89
N ARG A 195 11.89 -4.17 -7.20
CA ARG A 195 11.14 -4.45 -8.45
C ARG A 195 9.78 -3.76 -8.46
N ALA A 196 9.05 -3.80 -7.35
CA ALA A 196 7.75 -3.17 -7.24
C ALA A 196 7.84 -1.64 -7.36
N THR A 197 8.79 -1.02 -6.64
CA THR A 197 9.11 0.42 -6.72
C THR A 197 9.39 0.86 -8.16
N ARG A 198 10.34 0.21 -8.85
CA ARG A 198 10.67 0.57 -10.24
C ARG A 198 9.50 0.41 -11.21
N ARG A 199 8.71 -0.66 -11.05
CA ARG A 199 7.49 -0.87 -11.88
C ARG A 199 6.47 0.23 -11.65
N PHE A 200 6.29 0.65 -10.39
CA PHE A 200 5.35 1.70 -10.07
C PHE A 200 5.81 3.06 -10.59
N GLU A 201 7.09 3.40 -10.43
CA GLU A 201 7.66 4.65 -10.98
C GLU A 201 7.47 4.74 -12.51
N ALA A 202 7.79 3.66 -13.22
CA ALA A 202 7.59 3.58 -14.67
C ALA A 202 6.10 3.70 -15.05
N PHE A 203 5.22 3.02 -14.31
CA PHE A 203 3.78 3.12 -14.52
C PHE A 203 3.26 4.54 -14.25
N ALA A 204 3.70 5.18 -13.17
CA ALA A 204 3.31 6.52 -12.80
C ALA A 204 3.74 7.54 -13.87
N GLY A 205 4.97 7.43 -14.37
CA GLY A 205 5.45 8.25 -15.49
C GLY A 205 4.60 8.08 -16.75
N ALA A 206 4.36 6.83 -17.18
CA ALA A 206 3.50 6.54 -18.33
C ALA A 206 2.05 7.00 -18.11
N ALA A 207 1.55 6.94 -16.88
CA ALA A 207 0.22 7.41 -16.54
C ALA A 207 0.14 8.95 -16.63
N VAL A 208 1.09 9.69 -16.07
CA VAL A 208 1.15 11.16 -16.22
C VAL A 208 1.19 11.55 -17.69
N ALA A 209 1.97 10.85 -18.52
CA ALA A 209 2.05 11.06 -19.97
C ALA A 209 0.76 10.66 -20.75
N GLY A 210 -0.21 10.04 -20.08
CA GLY A 210 -1.45 9.59 -20.72
C GLY A 210 -1.29 8.30 -21.53
N GLU A 211 -0.21 7.55 -21.33
CA GLU A 211 0.15 6.35 -22.09
C GLU A 211 -0.24 5.06 -21.36
N ALA A 212 -0.33 5.08 -20.03
CA ALA A 212 -0.75 3.92 -19.26
C ALA A 212 -2.21 3.54 -19.57
N ARG A 213 -2.43 2.32 -20.06
CA ARG A 213 -3.75 1.73 -20.31
C ARG A 213 -4.03 0.68 -19.25
N THR A 214 -5.22 0.72 -18.67
CA THR A 214 -5.69 -0.25 -17.69
C THR A 214 -7.14 -0.60 -17.95
N VAL A 215 -7.53 -1.80 -17.55
CA VAL A 215 -8.92 -2.26 -17.55
C VAL A 215 -9.32 -2.59 -16.11
N PRO A 216 -10.56 -2.27 -15.70
CA PRO A 216 -11.04 -2.63 -14.38
C PRO A 216 -11.29 -4.14 -14.32
N GLU A 217 -10.55 -4.84 -13.48
CA GLU A 217 -10.78 -6.24 -13.13
C GLU A 217 -11.18 -6.33 -11.65
N PRO A 218 -12.10 -7.24 -11.25
CA PRO A 218 -12.35 -7.49 -9.84
C PRO A 218 -11.11 -8.10 -9.19
N VAL A 219 -10.68 -7.49 -8.09
CA VAL A 219 -9.54 -7.90 -7.27
C VAL A 219 -9.90 -7.73 -5.80
N ASP A 220 -9.15 -8.36 -4.89
CA ASP A 220 -9.42 -8.28 -3.44
C ASP A 220 -9.42 -6.83 -2.92
N HIS A 221 -8.63 -5.96 -3.53
CA HIS A 221 -8.58 -4.53 -3.19
C HIS A 221 -9.91 -3.81 -3.40
N CYS A 222 -10.81 -4.34 -4.24
CA CYS A 222 -12.13 -3.75 -4.46
C CYS A 222 -12.96 -3.60 -3.17
N ALA A 223 -12.70 -4.41 -2.14
CA ALA A 223 -13.40 -4.32 -0.85
C ALA A 223 -13.20 -2.98 -0.12
N VAL A 224 -12.08 -2.30 -0.37
CA VAL A 224 -11.71 -1.02 0.28
C VAL A 224 -11.48 0.11 -0.73
N CYS A 225 -11.65 -0.17 -2.02
CA CYS A 225 -11.33 0.76 -3.09
C CYS A 225 -12.45 1.79 -3.29
N GLY A 226 -12.11 3.08 -3.20
CA GLY A 226 -13.06 4.17 -3.46
C GLY A 226 -13.60 4.22 -4.90
N TRP A 227 -12.94 3.55 -5.84
CA TRP A 227 -13.36 3.45 -7.25
C TRP A 227 -14.26 2.23 -7.54
N TRP A 228 -14.58 1.42 -6.53
CA TRP A 228 -15.33 0.18 -6.68
C TRP A 228 -16.68 0.37 -7.37
N ALA A 229 -17.46 1.38 -6.95
CA ALA A 229 -18.81 1.59 -7.44
C ALA A 229 -18.85 1.84 -8.95
N SER A 230 -17.90 2.65 -9.47
CA SER A 230 -17.80 2.95 -10.90
C SER A 230 -17.33 1.74 -11.71
N CYS A 231 -16.34 0.99 -11.21
CA CYS A 231 -15.90 -0.26 -11.83
C CYS A 231 -17.05 -1.26 -11.93
N ARG A 232 -17.81 -1.42 -10.84
CA ARG A 232 -18.96 -2.33 -10.77
C ARG A 232 -20.10 -1.90 -11.69
N ALA A 233 -20.36 -0.59 -11.81
CA ALA A 233 -21.34 -0.07 -12.76
C ALA A 233 -20.93 -0.38 -14.20
N ARG A 234 -19.65 -0.16 -14.54
CA ARG A 234 -19.12 -0.49 -15.86
C ARG A 234 -19.23 -1.99 -16.19
N TRP A 235 -18.89 -2.87 -15.25
CA TRP A 235 -19.04 -4.31 -15.49
C TRP A 235 -20.49 -4.73 -15.75
N ARG A 236 -21.46 -4.07 -15.11
CA ARG A 236 -22.88 -4.33 -15.37
C ARG A 236 -23.31 -3.87 -16.75
N ASP A 237 -22.91 -2.67 -17.13
CA ASP A 237 -23.21 -2.09 -18.43
C ASP A 237 -22.63 -2.96 -19.57
N GLN A 238 -21.42 -3.46 -19.38
CA GLN A 238 -20.71 -4.31 -20.35
C GLN A 238 -21.11 -5.79 -20.31
N ASP A 239 -22.08 -6.17 -19.46
CA ASP A 239 -22.45 -7.57 -19.22
C ASP A 239 -21.25 -8.49 -18.92
N HIS A 240 -20.28 -7.96 -18.18
CA HIS A 240 -18.94 -8.54 -18.03
C HIS A 240 -18.95 -9.90 -17.29
N LEU A 241 -18.09 -10.83 -17.72
CA LEU A 241 -17.97 -12.17 -17.13
C LEU A 241 -17.57 -12.18 -15.64
N SER A 242 -16.98 -11.11 -15.12
CA SER A 242 -16.66 -10.96 -13.68
C SER A 242 -17.88 -11.06 -12.78
N LEU A 243 -19.07 -10.83 -13.31
CA LEU A 243 -20.33 -10.91 -12.58
C LEU A 243 -20.88 -12.34 -12.46
N VAL A 244 -20.23 -13.33 -13.10
CA VAL A 244 -20.54 -14.76 -12.91
C VAL A 244 -19.88 -15.24 -11.64
N ALA A 245 -20.68 -15.79 -10.72
CA ALA A 245 -20.19 -16.28 -9.44
C ALA A 245 -19.11 -17.34 -9.65
N ASN A 246 -18.06 -17.29 -8.83
CA ASN A 246 -16.94 -18.24 -8.84
C ASN A 246 -16.18 -18.35 -10.18
N LEU A 247 -16.33 -17.40 -11.12
CA LEU A 247 -15.58 -17.38 -12.37
C LEU A 247 -14.29 -16.55 -12.22
N GLY A 248 -13.18 -17.23 -11.94
CA GLY A 248 -11.87 -16.60 -11.75
C GLY A 248 -11.27 -16.02 -13.04
N GLY A 249 -10.32 -15.10 -12.92
CA GLY A 249 -9.74 -14.34 -14.05
C GLY A 249 -9.16 -15.21 -15.16
N ALA A 250 -8.47 -16.31 -14.84
CA ALA A 250 -7.92 -17.22 -15.86
C ALA A 250 -9.01 -17.85 -16.75
N ARG A 251 -10.14 -18.24 -16.15
CA ARG A 251 -11.29 -18.80 -16.89
C ARG A 251 -11.99 -17.73 -17.73
N ARG A 252 -12.10 -16.49 -17.23
CA ARG A 252 -12.63 -15.36 -18.01
C ARG A 252 -11.77 -15.06 -19.24
N ALA A 253 -10.47 -14.93 -19.05
CA ALA A 253 -9.53 -14.69 -20.15
C ALA A 253 -9.56 -15.81 -21.21
N GLU A 254 -9.78 -17.06 -20.79
CA GLU A 254 -9.97 -18.16 -21.72
C GLU A 254 -11.30 -18.09 -22.47
N LEU A 255 -12.41 -17.81 -21.80
CA LEU A 255 -13.71 -17.58 -22.47
C LEU A 255 -13.62 -16.46 -23.51
N GLU A 256 -12.97 -15.35 -23.16
CA GLU A 256 -12.75 -14.21 -24.06
C GLU A 256 -11.92 -14.60 -25.29
N ARG A 257 -10.87 -15.42 -25.13
CA ARG A 257 -10.09 -15.96 -26.27
C ARG A 257 -10.94 -16.82 -27.21
N HIS A 258 -12.00 -17.45 -26.69
CA HIS A 258 -12.96 -18.23 -27.46
C HIS A 258 -14.20 -17.43 -27.89
N GLY A 259 -14.15 -16.10 -27.80
CA GLY A 259 -15.22 -15.20 -28.26
C GLY A 259 -16.46 -15.19 -27.35
N VAL A 260 -16.33 -15.64 -26.11
CA VAL A 260 -17.36 -15.53 -25.07
C VAL A 260 -16.94 -14.42 -24.13
N ASP A 261 -17.43 -13.21 -24.35
CA ASP A 261 -17.02 -11.97 -23.66
C ASP A 261 -18.08 -11.44 -22.68
N THR A 262 -19.31 -11.93 -22.78
CA THR A 262 -20.45 -11.48 -21.97
C THR A 262 -21.13 -12.63 -21.23
N ARG A 263 -21.82 -12.31 -20.14
CA ARG A 263 -22.64 -13.31 -19.42
C ARG A 263 -23.73 -13.87 -20.31
N ARG A 264 -24.34 -13.06 -21.17
CA ARG A 264 -25.34 -13.51 -22.15
C ARG A 264 -24.73 -14.56 -23.09
N ALA A 265 -23.57 -14.27 -23.68
CA ALA A 265 -22.88 -15.22 -24.55
C ALA A 265 -22.52 -16.51 -23.81
N LEU A 266 -22.11 -16.43 -22.54
CA LEU A 266 -21.86 -17.62 -21.73
C LEU A 266 -23.15 -18.41 -21.43
N ALA A 267 -24.26 -17.73 -21.12
CA ALA A 267 -25.54 -18.37 -20.84
C ALA A 267 -26.09 -19.15 -22.05
N GLU A 268 -25.77 -18.72 -23.28
CA GLU A 268 -26.11 -19.45 -24.51
C GLU A 268 -25.36 -20.79 -24.63
N ARG A 269 -24.25 -20.97 -23.90
CA ARG A 269 -23.41 -22.18 -23.85
C ARG A 269 -23.82 -23.19 -22.77
N ARG A 270 -25.08 -23.14 -22.30
CA ARG A 270 -25.62 -23.95 -21.18
C ARG A 270 -25.35 -25.47 -21.24
N HIS A 271 -25.14 -26.04 -22.42
CA HIS A 271 -24.93 -27.48 -22.63
C HIS A 271 -23.46 -27.84 -22.89
N GLY A 272 -22.56 -26.86 -22.85
CA GLY A 272 -21.14 -27.02 -23.13
C GLY A 272 -20.52 -25.74 -23.69
N ILE A 273 -19.32 -25.40 -23.23
CA ILE A 273 -18.59 -24.19 -23.63
C ILE A 273 -18.11 -24.20 -25.09
N GLY A 274 -18.17 -25.35 -25.77
CA GLY A 274 -17.84 -25.47 -27.20
C GLY A 274 -16.35 -25.52 -27.51
N PHE A 275 -15.49 -25.60 -26.48
CA PHE A 275 -14.05 -25.83 -26.59
C PHE A 275 -13.57 -26.70 -25.42
N LYS A 276 -12.35 -27.22 -25.53
CA LYS A 276 -11.69 -27.96 -24.44
C LYS A 276 -10.92 -26.96 -23.57
N PRO A 277 -11.21 -26.85 -22.25
CA PRO A 277 -10.47 -25.96 -21.38
C PRO A 277 -8.98 -26.29 -21.34
N GLU A 278 -8.14 -25.27 -21.39
CA GLU A 278 -6.71 -25.32 -21.02
C GLU A 278 -6.55 -25.38 -19.50
N TYR A 279 -7.47 -24.77 -18.74
CA TYR A 279 -7.42 -24.72 -17.28
C TYR A 279 -8.66 -25.36 -16.63
N GLY A 280 -8.45 -26.35 -15.77
CA GLY A 280 -9.54 -26.95 -14.98
C GLY A 280 -10.50 -27.83 -15.79
N ARG A 281 -11.67 -28.12 -15.22
CA ARG A 281 -12.71 -28.96 -15.84
C ARG A 281 -13.80 -28.11 -16.49
N THR A 282 -14.46 -28.63 -17.52
CA THR A 282 -15.53 -27.91 -18.24
C THR A 282 -16.66 -27.44 -17.34
N GLU A 283 -17.00 -28.21 -16.30
CA GLU A 283 -18.04 -27.85 -15.32
C GLU A 283 -17.67 -26.62 -14.48
N ALA A 284 -16.39 -26.22 -14.46
CA ALA A 284 -15.97 -24.99 -13.77
C ALA A 284 -16.26 -23.71 -14.58
N TYR A 285 -16.74 -23.84 -15.82
CA TYR A 285 -17.10 -22.71 -16.70
C TYR A 285 -18.62 -22.55 -16.87
N LEU A 286 -19.40 -23.53 -16.41
CA LEU A 286 -20.87 -23.59 -16.49
C LEU A 286 -21.47 -23.40 -15.09
#